data_AF-A0A820AD52-F1
#
_entry.id   AF-A0A820AD52-F1
#
_cell.length_a   1.000
_cell.length_b   1.000
_cell.length_c   1.000
_cell.angle_alpha   90.00
_cell.angle_beta   90.00
_cell.angle_gamma   90.00
#
_symmetry.space_group_name_H-M   'P 1'
#
loop_
_entity.id
_entity.type
_entity.pdbx_description
1 polymer ?
#
loop_
_entity_poly.entity_id
_entity_poly.type
_entity_poly.pdbx_seq_one_letter_code
_entity_poly.pdbx_strand_id
1 'polypeptide(L)'
;MGGRNSKKSFNEWDLIKFSNVTGVTLPLVKNIHKDFVTATGNDNRMNKIEFRHLYKKMYINTEYISFSGDLPSMFSEEDLNKMSDYVFETYDFDGTGLLTFEEFAEAYLMITHHPSMSTNGITLRDRFSYILDQDNSTSGFITREQGERIFHRLNKYNKWINSKTNILDDSLKPADTTWDSHWSKLNGGNDSVSKEKFVDYITTSNEYKYYFDPMAV
;
A
#
# COMPACT_ATOMS: atom_id res chain seq x y z
N MET A 1 31.25 -17.10 -3.87
CA MET A 1 31.36 -16.39 -2.57
C MET A 1 30.83 -14.97 -2.77
N GLY A 2 29.94 -14.49 -1.90
CA GLY A 2 29.57 -13.09 -1.83
C GLY A 2 28.10 -12.81 -2.14
N GLY A 3 27.34 -12.50 -1.09
CA GLY A 3 25.94 -12.12 -1.16
C GLY A 3 25.25 -12.22 0.20
N ARG A 4 25.91 -11.73 1.26
CA ARG A 4 25.25 -11.53 2.55
C ARG A 4 24.20 -10.43 2.32
N ASN A 5 22.94 -10.83 2.09
CA ASN A 5 21.80 -9.98 2.36
C ASN A 5 21.83 -9.69 3.85
N SER A 6 22.52 -8.62 4.26
CA SER A 6 22.50 -8.15 5.63
C SER A 6 21.04 -7.87 5.97
N LYS A 7 20.52 -8.55 7.01
CA LYS A 7 19.24 -8.25 7.63
C LYS A 7 19.18 -6.73 7.84
N LYS A 8 18.47 -6.01 6.97
CA LYS A 8 18.21 -4.59 7.17
C LYS A 8 17.18 -4.55 8.29
N SER A 9 17.65 -4.34 9.52
CA SER A 9 16.75 -4.23 10.66
C SER A 9 16.08 -2.86 10.59
N PHE A 10 14.76 -2.86 10.45
CA PHE A 10 13.95 -1.66 10.59
C PHE A 10 14.17 -1.09 11.99
N ASN A 11 14.66 0.14 12.07
CA ASN A 11 15.07 0.75 13.34
C ASN A 11 14.12 1.88 13.74
N GLU A 12 14.35 2.48 14.90
CA GLU A 12 13.51 3.55 15.45
C GLU A 12 13.36 4.75 14.49
N TRP A 13 14.40 5.09 13.71
CA TRP A 13 14.31 6.16 12.72
C TRP A 13 13.35 5.83 11.58
N ASP A 14 13.30 4.56 11.17
CA ASP A 14 12.40 4.13 10.11
C ASP A 14 10.93 4.18 10.59
N LEU A 15 10.67 3.86 11.87
CA LEU A 15 9.36 3.99 12.51
C LEU A 15 8.94 5.46 12.65
N ILE A 16 9.87 6.35 13.04
CA ILE A 16 9.62 7.80 13.11
C ILE A 16 9.34 8.35 11.71
N LYS A 17 10.11 7.95 10.69
CA LYS A 17 9.87 8.35 9.30
C LYS A 17 8.49 7.91 8.83
N PHE A 18 8.12 6.65 9.07
CA PHE A 18 6.77 6.15 8.77
C PHE A 18 5.71 7.02 9.45
N SER A 19 5.85 7.28 10.74
CA SER A 19 4.90 8.11 11.50
C SER A 19 4.75 9.52 10.93
N ASN A 20 5.88 10.18 10.63
CA ASN A 20 5.89 11.55 10.12
C ASN A 20 5.30 11.68 8.73
N VAL A 21 5.56 10.71 7.84
CA VAL A 21 5.09 10.78 6.45
C VAL A 21 3.62 10.36 6.34
N THR A 22 3.20 9.38 7.14
CA THR A 22 1.86 8.79 7.01
C THR A 22 0.82 9.42 7.93
N GLY A 23 1.25 10.21 8.92
CA GLY A 23 0.38 10.74 9.98
C GLY A 23 -0.04 9.70 11.02
N VAL A 24 0.34 8.43 10.86
CA VAL A 24 0.10 7.37 11.86
C VAL A 24 0.91 7.69 13.11
N THR A 25 0.26 7.73 14.27
CA THR A 25 0.95 8.07 15.52
C THR A 25 2.08 7.08 15.82
N LEU A 26 3.23 7.57 16.27
CA LEU A 26 4.39 6.72 16.58
C LEU A 26 4.06 5.54 17.53
N PRO A 27 3.20 5.69 18.57
CA PRO A 27 2.76 4.56 19.38
C PRO A 27 2.05 3.47 18.56
N LEU A 28 1.18 3.85 17.62
CA LEU A 28 0.50 2.90 16.74
C LEU A 28 1.49 2.22 15.78
N VAL A 29 2.42 2.98 15.19
CA VAL A 29 3.50 2.43 14.34
C VAL A 29 4.34 1.40 15.11
N LYS A 30 4.68 1.68 16.36
CA LYS A 30 5.41 0.74 17.24
C LYS A 30 4.60 -0.53 17.52
N ASN A 31 3.29 -0.41 17.71
CA ASN A 31 2.42 -1.58 17.89
C ASN A 31 2.34 -2.42 16.61
N ILE A 32 2.21 -1.79 15.43
CA ILE A 32 2.24 -2.46 14.14
C ILE A 32 3.56 -3.21 13.94
N HIS A 33 4.70 -2.57 14.23
CA HIS A 33 6.01 -3.20 14.15
C HIS A 33 6.17 -4.35 15.15
N LYS A 34 5.67 -4.19 16.38
CA LYS A 34 5.66 -5.25 17.39
C LYS A 34 4.85 -6.45 16.92
N ASP A 35 3.68 -6.23 16.31
CA ASP A 35 2.85 -7.29 15.76
C ASP A 35 3.56 -8.03 14.61
N PHE A 36 4.25 -7.30 13.72
CA PHE A 36 5.08 -7.89 12.68
C PHE A 36 6.21 -8.77 13.26
N VAL A 37 6.98 -8.24 14.21
CA VAL A 37 8.08 -8.98 14.85
C VAL A 37 7.54 -10.22 15.58
N THR A 38 6.38 -10.10 16.23
CA THR A 38 5.74 -11.23 16.90
C THR A 38 5.31 -12.31 15.91
N ALA A 39 4.79 -11.92 14.75
CA ALA A 39 4.34 -12.86 13.72
C ALA A 39 5.51 -13.57 13.00
N THR A 40 6.63 -12.87 12.78
CA THR A 40 7.80 -13.40 12.04
C THR A 40 8.84 -14.09 12.93
N GLY A 41 8.81 -13.82 14.24
CA GLY A 41 9.77 -14.39 15.18
C GLY A 41 11.19 -13.88 14.93
N ASN A 42 12.10 -14.76 14.48
CA ASN A 42 13.55 -14.49 14.44
C ASN A 42 14.11 -14.14 13.05
N ASP A 43 13.33 -14.36 11.99
CA ASP A 43 13.77 -14.09 10.62
C ASP A 43 13.45 -12.67 10.15
N ASN A 44 12.54 -11.98 10.85
CA ASN A 44 12.01 -10.66 10.49
C ASN A 44 11.47 -10.61 9.05
N ARG A 45 10.92 -11.74 8.57
CA ARG A 45 10.36 -11.87 7.23
C ARG A 45 9.04 -12.60 7.30
N MET A 46 7.99 -11.94 6.83
CA MET A 46 6.64 -12.46 6.95
C MET A 46 6.28 -13.33 5.77
N ASN A 47 6.01 -14.61 6.03
CA ASN A 47 5.45 -15.48 5.00
C ASN A 47 3.93 -15.27 4.85
N LYS A 48 3.38 -15.87 3.80
CA LYS A 48 1.95 -15.74 3.47
C LYS A 48 1.01 -16.20 4.60
N ILE A 49 1.37 -17.24 5.36
CA ILE A 49 0.53 -17.77 6.44
C ILE A 49 0.50 -16.78 7.61
N GLU A 50 1.66 -16.25 7.99
CA GLU A 50 1.79 -15.22 9.03
C GLU A 50 1.04 -13.94 8.64
N PHE A 51 1.18 -13.52 7.38
CA PHE A 51 0.47 -12.36 6.85
C PHE A 51 -1.04 -12.54 6.92
N ARG A 52 -1.60 -13.71 6.54
CA ARG A 52 -3.03 -13.99 6.68
C ARG A 52 -3.53 -13.80 8.11
N HIS A 53 -2.77 -14.29 9.09
CA HIS A 53 -3.14 -14.19 10.50
C HIS A 53 -3.19 -12.72 10.94
N LEU A 54 -2.13 -11.96 10.62
CA LEU A 54 -2.07 -10.55 10.97
C LEU A 54 -3.10 -9.71 10.21
N TYR A 55 -3.35 -10.02 8.93
CA TYR A 55 -4.38 -9.39 8.11
C TYR A 55 -5.76 -9.52 8.73
N LYS A 56 -6.14 -10.73 9.18
CA LYS A 56 -7.40 -10.94 9.90
C LYS A 56 -7.46 -10.11 11.19
N LYS A 57 -6.36 -10.04 11.96
CA LYS A 57 -6.31 -9.21 13.16
C LYS A 57 -6.52 -7.73 12.84
N MET A 58 -5.91 -7.22 11.77
CA MET A 58 -6.10 -5.84 11.30
C MET A 58 -7.54 -5.57 10.83
N TYR A 59 -8.17 -6.55 10.17
CA TYR A 59 -9.53 -6.43 9.65
C TYR A 59 -10.62 -6.56 10.74
N ILE A 60 -10.36 -7.36 11.78
CA ILE A 60 -11.33 -7.70 12.84
C ILE A 60 -11.17 -6.80 14.07
N ASN A 61 -9.96 -6.36 14.40
CA ASN A 61 -9.73 -5.62 15.65
C ASN A 61 -10.05 -4.12 15.51
N THR A 62 -11.02 -3.67 16.28
CA THR A 62 -11.48 -2.28 16.35
C THR A 62 -10.45 -1.31 16.96
N GLU A 63 -9.41 -1.80 17.63
CA GLU A 63 -8.31 -0.95 18.14
C GLU A 63 -7.43 -0.37 17.00
N TYR A 64 -7.39 -1.03 15.85
CA TYR A 64 -6.71 -0.51 14.65
C TYR A 64 -7.64 0.38 13.81
N ILE A 65 -8.96 0.20 13.95
CA ILE A 65 -9.99 0.76 13.06
C ILE A 65 -11.28 1.05 13.85
N SER A 66 -11.67 2.31 13.98
CA SER A 66 -12.93 2.70 14.65
C SER A 66 -14.15 2.48 13.74
N PHE A 67 -14.61 1.24 13.60
CA PHE A 67 -15.83 0.96 12.85
C PHE A 67 -17.11 1.35 13.60
N SER A 68 -18.00 2.04 12.90
CA SER A 68 -19.40 2.26 13.30
C SER A 68 -20.41 1.44 12.45
N GLY A 69 -19.99 0.32 11.84
CA GLY A 69 -20.89 -0.52 11.04
C GLY A 69 -20.45 -1.99 10.84
N ASP A 70 -21.43 -2.86 10.66
CA ASP A 70 -21.42 -4.35 10.64
C ASP A 70 -20.62 -5.04 9.50
N LEU A 71 -19.56 -4.42 8.99
CA LEU A 71 -18.71 -4.97 7.93
C LEU A 71 -18.00 -6.31 8.23
N PRO A 72 -17.68 -6.69 9.49
CA PRO A 72 -17.10 -8.01 9.78
C PRO A 72 -18.01 -9.19 9.37
N SER A 73 -19.32 -8.96 9.21
CA SER A 73 -20.30 -10.00 8.88
C SER A 73 -20.43 -10.29 7.38
N MET A 74 -19.85 -9.44 6.52
CA MET A 74 -20.07 -9.48 5.07
C MET A 74 -19.06 -10.35 4.30
N PHE A 75 -17.91 -10.66 4.91
CA PHE A 75 -16.85 -11.46 4.28
C PHE A 75 -16.68 -12.79 5.02
N SER A 76 -16.66 -13.90 4.27
CA SER A 76 -16.32 -15.20 4.85
C SER A 76 -14.83 -15.28 5.20
N GLU A 77 -14.45 -16.24 6.03
CA GLU A 77 -13.03 -16.51 6.29
C GLU A 77 -12.26 -16.83 5.01
N GLU A 78 -12.91 -17.52 4.06
CA GLU A 78 -12.34 -17.82 2.76
C GLU A 78 -12.07 -16.56 1.94
N ASP A 79 -12.98 -15.59 1.99
CA ASP A 79 -12.79 -14.29 1.33
C ASP A 79 -11.60 -13.55 1.94
N LEU A 80 -11.52 -13.48 3.27
CA LEU A 80 -10.39 -12.83 3.96
C LEU A 80 -9.05 -13.51 3.64
N ASN A 81 -9.01 -14.84 3.50
CA ASN A 81 -7.82 -15.56 3.08
C ASN A 81 -7.41 -15.21 1.64
N LYS A 82 -8.38 -15.12 0.71
CA LYS A 82 -8.10 -14.72 -0.68
C LYS A 82 -7.64 -13.26 -0.77
N MET A 83 -8.24 -12.37 0.02
CA MET A 83 -7.83 -10.97 0.09
C MET A 83 -6.41 -10.81 0.62
N SER A 84 -6.10 -11.48 1.73
CA SER A 84 -4.75 -11.44 2.31
C SER A 84 -3.70 -12.04 1.37
N ASP A 85 -3.99 -13.16 0.69
CA ASP A 85 -3.07 -13.73 -0.32
C ASP A 85 -2.75 -12.76 -1.44
N TYR A 86 -3.76 -12.05 -1.91
CA TYR A 86 -3.59 -11.12 -3.00
C TYR A 86 -2.79 -9.89 -2.59
N VAL A 87 -3.10 -9.33 -1.41
CA VAL A 87 -2.33 -8.23 -0.86
C VAL A 87 -0.88 -8.68 -0.67
N PHE A 88 -0.66 -9.85 -0.10
CA PHE A 88 0.68 -10.44 0.02
C PHE A 88 1.43 -10.46 -1.32
N GLU A 89 0.84 -11.05 -2.36
CA GLU A 89 1.45 -11.14 -3.70
C GLU A 89 1.62 -9.78 -4.38
N THR A 90 0.88 -8.76 -3.97
CA THR A 90 0.99 -7.40 -4.50
C THR A 90 2.19 -6.67 -3.90
N TYR A 91 2.46 -6.90 -2.61
CA TYR A 91 3.54 -6.21 -1.87
C TYR A 91 4.83 -7.03 -1.73
N ASP A 92 4.84 -8.32 -2.08
CA ASP A 92 6.05 -9.12 -2.28
C ASP A 92 6.76 -8.68 -3.57
N PHE A 93 7.48 -7.55 -3.49
CA PHE A 93 8.02 -6.86 -4.66
C PHE A 93 9.23 -7.58 -5.24
N ASP A 94 10.02 -8.21 -4.38
CA ASP A 94 11.18 -9.00 -4.80
C ASP A 94 10.80 -10.45 -5.18
N GLY A 95 9.53 -10.84 -4.98
CA GLY A 95 9.00 -12.14 -5.34
C GLY A 95 9.63 -13.28 -4.53
N THR A 96 10.14 -12.98 -3.33
CA THR A 96 10.79 -13.97 -2.48
C THR A 96 9.80 -14.88 -1.76
N GLY A 97 8.51 -14.54 -1.80
CA GLY A 97 7.47 -15.19 -1.00
C GLY A 97 7.55 -14.83 0.47
N LEU A 98 8.26 -13.73 0.81
CA LEU A 98 8.54 -13.29 2.17
C LEU A 98 8.57 -11.76 2.24
N LEU A 99 7.61 -11.14 2.94
CA LEU A 99 7.57 -9.69 3.09
C LEU A 99 8.59 -9.20 4.11
N THR A 100 9.34 -8.15 3.76
CA THR A 100 10.04 -7.34 4.76
C THR A 100 9.05 -6.45 5.53
N PHE A 101 9.53 -5.77 6.59
CA PHE A 101 8.67 -4.82 7.30
C PHE A 101 8.25 -3.66 6.40
N GLU A 102 9.12 -3.18 5.51
CA GLU A 102 8.78 -2.15 4.52
C GLU A 102 7.58 -2.57 3.65
N GLU A 103 7.63 -3.76 3.07
CA GLU A 103 6.56 -4.30 2.21
C GLU A 103 5.26 -4.51 3.00
N PHE A 104 5.38 -5.00 4.23
CA PHE A 104 4.24 -5.11 5.14
C PHE A 104 3.64 -3.74 5.51
N ALA A 105 4.48 -2.73 5.74
CA ALA A 105 4.04 -1.39 6.10
C ALA A 105 3.32 -0.69 4.94
N GLU A 106 3.79 -0.87 3.70
CA GLU A 106 3.08 -0.44 2.49
C GLU A 106 1.73 -1.14 2.35
N ALA A 107 1.69 -2.46 2.57
CA ALA A 107 0.45 -3.23 2.59
C ALA A 107 -0.53 -2.71 3.65
N TYR A 108 -0.05 -2.45 4.88
CA TYR A 108 -0.84 -1.91 5.98
C TYR A 108 -1.52 -0.58 5.61
N LEU A 109 -0.74 0.36 5.05
CA LEU A 109 -1.26 1.64 4.61
C LEU A 109 -2.39 1.44 3.60
N MET A 110 -2.20 0.56 2.64
CA MET A 110 -3.17 0.37 1.56
C MET A 110 -4.44 -0.36 2.00
N ILE A 111 -4.34 -1.31 2.93
CA ILE A 111 -5.52 -1.98 3.53
C ILE A 111 -6.37 -1.00 4.35
N THR A 112 -5.72 -0.14 5.14
CA THR A 112 -6.42 0.80 6.04
C THR A 112 -7.11 1.97 5.32
N HIS A 113 -7.05 2.05 3.97
CA HIS A 113 -7.79 3.05 3.18
C HIS A 113 -9.26 2.73 2.97
N HIS A 114 -9.74 1.52 3.24
CA HIS A 114 -11.11 1.20 2.88
C HIS A 114 -12.03 2.32 3.41
N PRO A 115 -12.94 2.91 2.61
CA PRO A 115 -13.65 4.15 2.98
C PRO A 115 -14.39 4.06 4.31
N SER A 116 -14.77 2.84 4.69
CA SER A 116 -15.36 2.51 5.99
C SER A 116 -14.34 2.27 7.13
N MET A 117 -13.06 2.10 6.81
CA MET A 117 -11.90 1.88 7.69
C MET A 117 -11.03 3.13 7.89
N SER A 118 -11.29 4.23 7.17
CA SER A 118 -10.51 5.48 7.27
C SER A 118 -10.87 6.25 8.54
N THR A 119 -10.56 5.70 9.70
CA THR A 119 -10.80 6.35 11.01
C THR A 119 -9.59 7.12 11.51
N ASN A 120 -8.44 6.99 10.83
CA ASN A 120 -7.16 7.45 11.34
C ASN A 120 -6.55 8.64 10.55
N GLY A 121 -7.29 9.24 9.61
CA GLY A 121 -6.87 10.49 8.93
C GLY A 121 -5.71 10.36 7.93
N ILE A 122 -5.31 9.15 7.54
CA ILE A 122 -4.24 8.91 6.57
C ILE A 122 -4.73 9.21 5.16
N THR A 123 -4.30 10.33 4.57
CA THR A 123 -4.75 10.74 3.23
C THR A 123 -4.04 9.95 2.14
N LEU A 124 -4.63 9.91 0.93
CA LEU A 124 -3.99 9.33 -0.26
C LEU A 124 -2.60 9.91 -0.53
N ARG A 125 -2.47 11.23 -0.36
CA ARG A 125 -1.20 11.95 -0.50
C ARG A 125 -0.13 11.43 0.46
N ASP A 126 -0.49 11.14 1.71
CA ASP A 126 0.45 10.65 2.73
C ASP A 126 1.00 9.26 2.38
N ARG A 127 0.15 8.35 1.89
CA ARG A 127 0.58 7.01 1.45
C ARG A 127 1.52 7.07 0.27
N PHE A 128 1.18 7.88 -0.73
CA PHE A 128 2.02 8.01 -1.91
C PHE A 128 3.36 8.64 -1.59
N SER A 129 3.36 9.65 -0.73
CA SER A 129 4.59 10.25 -0.24
C SER A 129 5.47 9.20 0.44
N TYR A 130 4.89 8.29 1.23
CA TYR A 130 5.63 7.20 1.86
C TYR A 130 6.21 6.20 0.83
N ILE A 131 5.39 5.67 -0.08
CA ILE A 131 5.83 4.71 -1.11
C ILE A 131 6.97 5.32 -1.96
N LEU A 132 6.82 6.59 -2.32
CA LEU A 132 7.83 7.34 -3.08
C LEU A 132 9.12 7.56 -2.30
N ASP A 133 9.03 7.74 -0.99
CA ASP A 133 10.19 7.91 -0.12
C ASP A 133 10.92 6.61 0.18
N GLN A 134 10.28 5.45 -0.03
CA GLN A 134 10.91 4.13 0.04
C GLN A 134 11.60 3.76 -1.28
N ASP A 135 10.94 3.98 -2.43
CA ASP A 135 11.50 3.65 -3.74
C ASP A 135 12.56 4.68 -4.22
N ASN A 136 12.64 5.85 -3.57
CA ASN A 136 13.48 6.96 -4.02
C ASN A 136 13.98 7.87 -2.88
N SER A 137 15.07 7.47 -2.24
CA SER A 137 15.54 8.06 -0.98
C SER A 137 16.16 9.47 -1.08
N THR A 138 16.45 10.03 -2.26
CA THR A 138 17.49 11.09 -2.30
C THR A 138 17.34 12.29 -3.23
N SER A 139 16.38 12.40 -4.16
CA SER A 139 16.37 13.57 -5.08
C SER A 139 15.14 14.48 -5.02
N GLY A 140 14.04 14.11 -4.35
CA GLY A 140 12.78 14.87 -4.44
C GLY A 140 12.13 14.84 -5.84
N PHE A 141 12.74 14.12 -6.79
CA PHE A 141 12.26 13.92 -8.16
C PHE A 141 12.11 12.43 -8.46
N ILE A 142 11.14 12.06 -9.27
CA ILE A 142 10.84 10.70 -9.71
C ILE A 142 11.21 10.58 -11.19
N THR A 143 11.96 9.54 -11.55
CA THR A 143 12.23 9.19 -12.95
C THR A 143 11.06 8.45 -13.58
N ARG A 144 11.05 8.35 -14.91
CA ARG A 144 10.03 7.59 -15.65
C ARG A 144 9.89 6.16 -15.14
N GLU A 145 11.00 5.46 -14.93
CA GLU A 145 11.03 4.05 -14.52
C GLU A 145 10.52 3.87 -13.10
N GLN A 146 10.83 4.82 -12.21
CA GLN A 146 10.30 4.84 -10.85
C GLN A 146 8.78 5.05 -10.85
N GLY A 147 8.30 6.02 -11.63
CA GLY A 147 6.87 6.24 -11.80
C GLY A 147 6.15 5.03 -12.39
N GLU A 148 6.76 4.35 -13.36
CA GLU A 148 6.22 3.15 -14.00
C GLU A 148 6.00 2.02 -13.00
N ARG A 149 6.98 1.77 -12.14
CA ARG A 149 6.87 0.73 -11.09
C ARG A 149 5.72 1.03 -10.15
N ILE A 150 5.59 2.28 -9.70
CA ILE A 150 4.52 2.68 -8.79
C ILE A 150 3.17 2.57 -9.46
N PHE A 151 3.04 3.05 -10.70
CA PHE A 151 1.82 2.90 -11.49
C PHE A 151 1.40 1.43 -11.65
N HIS A 152 2.34 0.54 -11.99
CA HIS A 152 2.04 -0.89 -12.08
C HIS A 152 1.62 -1.52 -10.75
N ARG A 153 2.23 -1.12 -9.62
CA ARG A 153 1.82 -1.58 -8.28
C ARG A 153 0.35 -1.19 -8.01
N LEU A 154 -0.04 0.04 -8.33
CA LEU A 154 -1.41 0.53 -8.13
C LEU A 154 -2.42 -0.13 -9.06
N ASN A 155 -2.06 -0.32 -10.33
CA ASN A 155 -2.90 -1.01 -11.30
C ASN A 155 -3.14 -2.47 -10.92
N LYS A 156 -2.11 -3.15 -10.40
CA LYS A 156 -2.24 -4.53 -9.90
C LYS A 156 -3.26 -4.58 -8.76
N TYR A 157 -3.11 -3.75 -7.74
CA TYR A 157 -4.07 -3.73 -6.61
C TYR A 157 -5.52 -3.53 -7.07
N ASN A 158 -5.75 -2.60 -8.00
CA ASN A 158 -7.09 -2.24 -8.46
C ASN A 158 -7.76 -3.25 -9.38
N LYS A 159 -7.01 -3.84 -10.32
CA LYS A 159 -7.56 -4.91 -11.18
C LYS A 159 -8.17 -6.04 -10.35
N TRP A 160 -7.60 -6.33 -9.18
CA TRP A 160 -8.14 -7.34 -8.29
C TRP A 160 -9.40 -6.92 -7.55
N ILE A 161 -9.43 -5.71 -6.95
CA ILE A 161 -10.65 -5.19 -6.31
C ILE A 161 -11.81 -5.28 -7.31
N ASN A 162 -11.61 -4.78 -8.53
CA ASN A 162 -12.65 -4.77 -9.58
C ASN A 162 -13.08 -6.18 -9.99
N SER A 163 -12.15 -7.14 -10.06
CA SER A 163 -12.45 -8.52 -10.45
C SER A 163 -13.26 -9.31 -9.42
N LYS A 164 -13.35 -8.84 -8.18
CA LYS A 164 -13.96 -9.58 -7.07
C LYS A 164 -15.17 -8.91 -6.46
N THR A 165 -15.27 -7.59 -6.53
CA THR A 165 -16.39 -6.90 -5.91
C THR A 165 -17.61 -6.81 -6.83
N ASN A 166 -17.47 -6.73 -8.17
CA ASN A 166 -18.55 -6.28 -9.05
C ASN A 166 -19.22 -4.96 -8.56
N ILE A 167 -18.58 -4.22 -7.63
CA ILE A 167 -19.12 -3.01 -7.00
C ILE A 167 -18.86 -1.79 -7.89
N LEU A 168 -17.85 -1.87 -8.76
CA LEU A 168 -17.51 -0.79 -9.68
C LEU A 168 -18.20 -1.01 -11.03
N ASP A 169 -19.01 -0.03 -11.44
CA ASP A 169 -19.60 0.10 -12.77
C ASP A 169 -18.51 -0.05 -13.86
N ASP A 170 -18.86 -0.67 -14.99
CA ASP A 170 -18.01 -0.82 -16.17
C ASP A 170 -17.46 0.53 -16.68
N SER A 171 -18.16 1.62 -16.41
CA SER A 171 -17.72 3.00 -16.68
C SER A 171 -16.59 3.51 -15.76
N LEU A 172 -16.32 2.80 -14.65
CA LEU A 172 -15.35 3.14 -13.61
C LEU A 172 -14.09 2.26 -13.65
N LYS A 173 -14.00 1.37 -14.65
CA LYS A 173 -12.77 0.62 -14.90
C LYS A 173 -11.65 1.61 -15.19
N PRO A 174 -10.44 1.44 -14.61
CA PRO A 174 -9.31 2.25 -14.99
C PRO A 174 -9.16 2.19 -16.50
N ALA A 175 -9.09 3.36 -17.14
CA ALA A 175 -8.86 3.44 -18.57
C ALA A 175 -7.65 2.55 -18.90
N ASP A 176 -7.72 1.81 -20.01
CA ASP A 176 -6.64 0.93 -20.48
C ASP A 176 -5.50 1.78 -21.08
N THR A 177 -5.09 2.80 -20.33
CA THR A 177 -4.06 3.77 -20.68
C THR A 177 -2.71 3.26 -20.21
N THR A 178 -1.76 3.23 -21.13
CA THR A 178 -0.39 2.83 -20.83
C THR A 178 0.28 3.88 -19.93
N TRP A 179 1.26 3.44 -19.13
CA TRP A 179 2.11 4.34 -18.36
C TRP A 179 2.67 5.50 -19.21
N ASP A 180 3.00 5.23 -20.48
CA ASP A 180 3.49 6.24 -21.43
C ASP A 180 2.55 7.42 -21.61
N SER A 181 1.25 7.16 -21.69
CA SER A 181 0.23 8.20 -21.82
C SER A 181 0.22 9.11 -20.58
N HIS A 182 0.24 8.51 -19.39
CA HIS A 182 0.29 9.26 -18.13
C HIS A 182 1.60 10.03 -17.96
N TRP A 183 2.73 9.40 -18.28
CA TRP A 183 4.05 10.02 -18.17
C TRP A 183 4.19 11.23 -19.09
N SER A 184 3.72 11.14 -20.34
CA SER A 184 3.77 12.26 -21.29
C SER A 184 2.97 13.49 -20.82
N LYS A 185 1.84 13.28 -20.15
CA LYS A 185 1.02 14.35 -19.55
C LYS A 185 1.73 14.97 -18.35
N LEU A 186 2.46 14.15 -17.58
CA LEU A 186 3.10 14.54 -16.33
C LEU A 186 4.45 15.24 -16.53
N ASN A 187 5.28 14.75 -17.46
CA ASN A 187 6.69 15.13 -17.54
C ASN A 187 6.93 16.41 -18.33
N GLY A 188 6.02 16.80 -19.22
CA GLY A 188 6.17 17.98 -20.07
C GLY A 188 7.45 17.95 -20.92
N GLY A 189 7.94 16.75 -21.27
CA GLY A 189 9.19 16.54 -22.00
C GLY A 189 10.46 16.40 -21.14
N ASN A 190 10.35 16.37 -19.81
CA ASN A 190 11.50 16.13 -18.91
C ASN A 190 11.69 14.64 -18.59
N ASP A 191 12.91 14.24 -18.22
CA ASP A 191 13.21 12.85 -17.83
C ASP A 191 12.80 12.54 -16.37
N SER A 192 12.43 13.57 -15.60
CA SER A 192 11.95 13.42 -14.23
C SER A 192 10.92 14.49 -13.86
N VAL A 193 10.18 14.23 -12.78
CA VAL A 193 9.13 15.09 -12.25
C VAL A 193 9.27 15.21 -10.73
N SER A 194 8.87 16.32 -10.12
CA SER A 194 8.92 16.41 -8.66
C SER A 194 7.97 15.39 -8.02
N LYS A 195 8.33 14.89 -6.84
CA LYS A 195 7.48 13.99 -6.06
C LYS A 195 6.09 14.59 -5.85
N GLU A 196 6.04 15.86 -5.48
CA GLU A 196 4.79 16.59 -5.27
C GLU A 196 3.91 16.60 -6.53
N LYS A 197 4.47 16.91 -7.70
CA LYS A 197 3.73 16.93 -8.96
C LYS A 197 3.16 15.55 -9.31
N PHE A 198 3.94 14.49 -9.07
CA PHE A 198 3.48 13.11 -9.29
C PHE A 198 2.36 12.72 -8.33
N VAL A 199 2.50 13.02 -7.04
CA VAL A 199 1.47 12.75 -6.03
C VAL A 199 0.19 13.52 -6.36
N ASP A 200 0.29 14.79 -6.72
CA ASP A 200 -0.87 15.60 -7.14
C ASP A 200 -1.56 15.00 -8.35
N TYR A 201 -0.80 14.62 -9.38
CA TYR A 201 -1.37 13.99 -10.57
C TYR A 201 -2.15 12.72 -10.24
N ILE A 202 -1.59 11.82 -9.42
CA ILE A 202 -2.26 10.55 -9.06
C ILE A 202 -3.45 10.79 -8.14
N THR A 203 -3.37 11.73 -7.20
CA THR A 203 -4.45 11.97 -6.23
C THR A 203 -5.61 12.82 -6.77
N THR A 204 -5.38 13.66 -7.79
CA THR A 204 -6.39 14.59 -8.34
C THR A 204 -6.98 14.15 -9.66
N SER A 205 -6.32 13.27 -10.39
CA SER A 205 -6.84 12.76 -11.66
C SER A 205 -8.04 11.85 -11.40
N ASN A 206 -9.16 12.15 -12.07
CA ASN A 206 -10.36 11.32 -12.06
C ASN A 206 -10.10 9.89 -12.56
N GLU A 207 -9.08 9.69 -13.40
CA GLU A 207 -8.63 8.37 -13.83
C GLU A 207 -8.20 7.52 -12.62
N TYR A 208 -7.57 8.16 -11.62
CA TYR A 208 -7.04 7.50 -10.44
C TYR A 208 -7.93 7.60 -9.19
N LYS A 209 -8.92 8.50 -9.18
CA LYS A 209 -9.86 8.66 -8.05
C LYS A 209 -10.50 7.32 -7.60
N TYR A 210 -10.81 6.45 -8.55
CA TYR A 210 -11.41 5.13 -8.31
C TYR A 210 -10.41 4.03 -7.99
N TYR A 211 -9.11 4.28 -8.17
CA TYR A 211 -8.05 3.38 -7.71
C TYR A 211 -7.97 3.30 -6.17
N PHE A 212 -8.71 4.19 -5.52
CA PHE A 212 -8.49 4.58 -4.13
C PHE A 212 -9.79 4.61 -3.34
N ASP A 213 -10.91 5.00 -3.94
CA ASP A 213 -12.22 4.91 -3.31
C ASP A 213 -13.19 4.12 -4.19
N PRO A 214 -13.22 2.77 -4.06
CA PRO A 214 -14.12 1.94 -4.83
C PRO A 214 -15.61 2.13 -4.44
N MET A 215 -15.91 2.95 -3.42
CA MET A 215 -17.27 3.22 -2.92
C MET A 215 -17.66 4.71 -2.97
N ALA A 216 -16.87 5.60 -3.59
CA ALA A 216 -17.20 7.01 -3.81
C ALA A 216 -18.32 7.25 -4.85
N VAL A 217 -19.28 6.32 -4.95
CA VAL A 217 -20.48 6.40 -5.78
C VAL A 217 -21.60 7.02 -4.97
#